data_AF-A0A6N8ECP7-F1
#
_entry.id   AF-A0A6N8ECP7-F1
#
_cell.length_a   1.000
_cell.length_b   1.000
_cell.length_c   1.000
_cell.angle_alpha   90.00
_cell.angle_beta   90.00
_cell.angle_gamma   90.00
#
_symmetry.space_group_name_H-M   'P 1'
#
loop_
_entity.id
_entity.type
_entity.pdbx_description
1 polymer ?
#
loop_
_entity_poly.entity_id
_entity_poly.type
_entity_poly.pdbx_seq_one_letter_code
_entity_poly.pdbx_strand_id
1 'polypeptide(L)'
;MPHIARKKTHRGQAFVMLSAVSCFALAGAGFGFWIGDRANTPDNASIAMESMPVNPSETDSGEIGAIAARLGEMRAELMRINALGERLVQISGLDPDEFDFVNAPPRGGPETAMARDYTIKELADELSTLVVLVQDRERKLDRLTDQILDQRPRSASAQISGWPVRSGYITSGYGFRVHPVRNKRQFHSGVDFSSPRGAPVQAVADGLVVFSGRRNGYGNLVDIRHRDGLVTRYAHNSANLVREGDLVRQGQKIAAVGSTGTATGPHVHFEVLRNGQAVNPMPYLRARPTQRLASADLKR
;
A
#
# COMPACT_ATOMS: atom_id res chain seq x y z
N MET A 1 43.88 6.21 -36.48
CA MET A 1 43.05 7.09 -35.62
C MET A 1 42.60 6.27 -34.41
N PRO A 2 43.10 6.56 -33.20
CA PRO A 2 42.85 5.72 -32.03
C PRO A 2 41.66 6.26 -31.25
N HIS A 3 40.72 5.42 -30.81
CA HIS A 3 39.88 5.76 -29.66
C HIS A 3 39.39 4.51 -28.90
N ILE A 4 40.10 4.25 -27.80
CA ILE A 4 39.59 4.00 -26.44
C ILE A 4 38.72 2.76 -26.21
N ALA A 5 39.36 1.83 -25.50
CA ALA A 5 38.78 0.72 -24.76
C ALA A 5 37.65 1.12 -23.79
N ARG A 6 36.68 0.23 -23.60
CA ARG A 6 35.89 0.19 -22.36
C ARG A 6 35.79 -1.23 -21.82
N LYS A 7 36.29 -1.36 -20.59
CA LYS A 7 36.32 -2.54 -19.73
C LYS A 7 34.94 -3.21 -19.62
N LYS A 8 34.93 -4.54 -19.71
CA LYS A 8 33.89 -5.40 -19.11
C LYS A 8 34.00 -5.32 -17.59
N THR A 9 32.90 -5.05 -16.92
CA THR A 9 32.74 -5.26 -15.47
C THR A 9 31.51 -6.12 -15.22
N HIS A 10 31.72 -7.28 -14.60
CA HIS A 10 30.68 -8.10 -14.00
C HIS A 10 30.04 -7.39 -12.80
N ARG A 11 28.70 -7.34 -12.77
CA ARG A 11 27.84 -7.31 -11.58
C ARG A 11 26.52 -7.94 -12.04
N GLY A 12 25.99 -9.03 -11.50
CA GLY A 12 26.01 -9.43 -10.10
C GLY A 12 24.64 -9.11 -9.49
N GLN A 13 23.75 -10.10 -9.56
CA GLN A 13 22.69 -10.42 -8.61
C GLN A 13 21.48 -9.49 -8.39
N ALA A 14 20.35 -10.19 -8.19
CA ALA A 14 19.43 -10.05 -7.06
C ALA A 14 18.23 -9.09 -7.15
N PHE A 15 17.08 -9.72 -6.90
CA PHE A 15 15.91 -9.24 -6.15
C PHE A 15 14.94 -8.26 -6.81
N VAL A 16 13.72 -8.76 -7.09
CA VAL A 16 12.47 -8.22 -6.53
C VAL A 16 11.47 -9.38 -6.34
N MET A 17 11.38 -9.92 -5.13
CA MET A 17 10.20 -10.63 -4.61
C MET A 17 9.62 -9.71 -3.54
N LEU A 18 8.63 -8.89 -3.90
CA LEU A 18 7.81 -8.17 -2.92
C LEU A 18 6.35 -8.56 -3.19
N SER A 19 5.94 -9.64 -2.55
CA SER A 19 4.58 -10.17 -2.62
C SER A 19 4.32 -10.97 -1.35
N ALA A 20 4.09 -10.30 -0.22
CA ALA A 20 3.33 -10.88 0.90
C ALA A 20 3.26 -9.90 2.08
N VAL A 21 2.42 -8.87 1.98
CA VAL A 21 1.71 -8.37 3.16
C VAL A 21 0.28 -8.09 2.75
N SER A 22 -0.52 -9.15 2.68
CA SER A 22 -1.96 -9.06 2.95
C SER A 22 -2.53 -10.47 3.11
N CYS A 23 -3.28 -10.65 4.20
CA CYS A 23 -4.18 -11.77 4.48
C CYS A 23 -3.58 -13.05 5.09
N PHE A 24 -3.23 -12.98 6.38
CA PHE A 24 -3.52 -14.09 7.31
C PHE A 24 -4.40 -13.55 8.45
N ALA A 25 -5.69 -13.42 8.14
CA ALA A 25 -6.76 -13.29 9.10
C ALA A 25 -7.92 -14.11 8.55
N LEU A 26 -8.16 -15.28 9.16
CA LEU A 26 -9.36 -16.15 9.13
C LEU A 26 -8.97 -17.64 9.16
N ALA A 27 -8.69 -18.18 10.35
CA ALA A 27 -8.88 -19.60 10.67
C ALA A 27 -8.78 -19.79 12.19
N GLY A 28 -9.83 -19.44 12.92
CA GLY A 28 -9.83 -19.49 14.37
C GLY A 28 -11.22 -19.38 14.99
N ALA A 29 -12.19 -20.11 14.44
CA ALA A 29 -13.46 -20.40 15.10
C ALA A 29 -14.22 -21.43 14.25
N GLY A 30 -14.35 -22.68 14.72
CA GLY A 30 -15.28 -23.63 14.09
C GLY A 30 -14.91 -25.12 14.06
N PHE A 31 -13.98 -25.60 14.90
CA PHE A 31 -13.70 -27.05 14.99
C PHE A 31 -13.94 -27.65 16.39
N GLY A 32 -14.71 -26.94 17.24
CA GLY A 32 -15.00 -27.31 18.62
C GLY A 32 -16.49 -27.54 18.92
N PHE A 33 -17.31 -27.82 17.90
CA PHE A 33 -18.72 -28.17 18.09
C PHE A 33 -18.95 -29.65 17.73
N TRP A 34 -18.79 -30.47 18.76
CA TRP A 34 -19.85 -31.40 19.15
C TRP A 34 -20.04 -32.66 18.27
N ILE A 35 -19.06 -33.56 18.33
CA ILE A 35 -19.36 -34.99 18.45
C ILE A 35 -19.65 -35.24 19.93
N GLY A 36 -20.87 -35.63 20.28
CA GLY A 36 -21.21 -35.89 21.68
C GLY A 36 -22.69 -36.11 21.97
N ASP A 37 -23.36 -37.01 21.23
CA ASP A 37 -24.57 -37.65 21.73
C ASP A 37 -24.22 -39.05 22.23
N ARG A 38 -24.15 -39.19 23.57
CA ARG A 38 -24.79 -40.28 24.35
C ARG A 38 -24.30 -40.30 25.81
N ALA A 39 -25.24 -39.93 26.67
CA ALA A 39 -25.63 -40.55 27.94
C ALA A 39 -24.59 -40.95 29.01
N ASN A 40 -24.94 -40.57 30.25
CA ASN A 40 -24.57 -41.11 31.57
C ASN A 40 -23.24 -40.69 32.22
N THR A 41 -23.35 -39.76 33.18
CA THR A 41 -22.67 -39.85 34.49
C THR A 41 -22.99 -41.18 35.19
N PRO A 42 -22.12 -41.77 36.04
CA PRO A 42 -21.46 -41.07 37.14
C PRO A 42 -20.05 -41.56 37.56
N ASP A 43 -19.51 -40.86 38.57
CA ASP A 43 -18.59 -41.29 39.64
C ASP A 43 -17.07 -41.50 39.39
N ASN A 44 -16.31 -40.59 40.00
CA ASN A 44 -15.26 -40.83 41.01
C ASN A 44 -14.29 -42.01 40.78
N ALA A 45 -13.13 -41.76 40.18
CA ALA A 45 -11.93 -42.57 40.41
C ALA A 45 -10.64 -41.79 40.15
N SER A 46 -9.87 -41.59 41.22
CA SER A 46 -8.48 -41.17 41.21
C SER A 46 -7.60 -42.12 40.39
N ILE A 47 -6.80 -41.62 39.46
CA ILE A 47 -5.70 -42.38 38.84
C ILE A 47 -4.43 -41.53 38.86
N ALA A 48 -3.38 -42.16 39.40
CA ALA A 48 -2.07 -41.62 39.68
C ALA A 48 -1.39 -41.00 38.44
N MET A 49 -0.75 -39.85 38.66
CA MET A 49 0.08 -39.17 37.68
C MET A 49 1.47 -39.81 37.71
N GLU A 50 1.69 -40.78 36.83
CA GLU A 50 3.03 -41.31 36.52
C GLU A 50 3.68 -40.37 35.49
N SER A 51 4.70 -39.63 35.92
CA SER A 51 5.44 -38.71 35.05
C SER A 51 6.42 -39.49 34.16
N MET A 52 6.08 -39.65 32.88
CA MET A 52 7.06 -40.00 31.87
C MET A 52 8.05 -38.83 31.65
N PRO A 53 9.37 -39.07 31.61
CA PRO A 53 10.33 -38.05 31.25
C PRO A 53 10.30 -37.82 29.73
N VAL A 54 9.86 -36.63 29.32
CA VAL A 54 9.98 -36.16 27.92
C VAL A 54 11.43 -35.73 27.71
N ASN A 55 12.14 -36.42 26.82
CA ASN A 55 13.51 -36.11 26.41
C ASN A 55 13.46 -35.00 25.33
N PRO A 56 13.99 -33.79 25.56
CA PRO A 56 13.94 -32.71 24.57
C PRO A 56 15.18 -32.80 23.67
N SER A 57 15.05 -33.44 22.50
CA SER A 57 16.13 -33.49 21.52
C SER A 57 15.69 -32.99 20.14
N GLU A 58 16.31 -31.89 19.73
CA GLU A 58 16.66 -31.45 18.37
C GLU A 58 15.61 -30.83 17.42
N THR A 59 14.31 -30.89 17.69
CA THR A 59 13.31 -30.34 16.73
C THR A 59 13.05 -28.83 16.88
N ASP A 60 13.23 -28.23 18.07
CA ASP A 60 12.87 -26.82 18.35
C ASP A 60 13.90 -25.78 17.85
N SER A 61 15.17 -26.17 17.67
CA SER A 61 16.25 -25.22 17.35
C SER A 61 16.19 -24.70 15.91
N GLY A 62 15.69 -25.51 14.98
CA GLY A 62 15.53 -25.14 13.56
C GLY A 62 14.45 -24.07 13.32
N GLU A 63 13.32 -24.18 14.03
CA GLU A 63 12.22 -23.20 13.92
C GLU A 63 12.59 -21.86 14.56
N ILE A 64 13.24 -21.88 15.73
CA ILE A 64 13.74 -20.68 16.40
C ILE A 64 14.79 -19.97 15.53
N GLY A 65 15.69 -20.72 14.88
CA GLY A 65 16.67 -20.17 13.95
C GLY A 65 16.03 -19.47 12.74
N ALA A 66 14.94 -20.02 12.20
CA ALA A 66 14.20 -19.41 11.10
C ALA A 66 13.49 -18.11 11.53
N ILE A 67 12.90 -18.07 12.73
CA ILE A 67 12.25 -16.85 13.25
C ILE A 67 13.30 -15.77 13.55
N ALA A 68 14.44 -16.13 14.14
CA ALA A 68 15.54 -15.21 14.38
C ALA A 68 16.11 -14.62 13.08
N ALA A 69 16.26 -15.44 12.03
CA ALA A 69 16.66 -14.97 10.71
C ALA A 69 15.63 -13.98 10.12
N ARG A 70 14.34 -14.29 10.23
CA ARG A 70 13.25 -13.42 9.76
C ARG A 70 13.19 -12.10 10.54
N LEU A 71 13.47 -12.13 11.84
CA LEU A 71 13.58 -10.94 12.68
C LEU A 71 14.76 -10.07 12.27
N GLY A 72 15.90 -10.68 11.93
CA GLY A 72 17.05 -10.00 11.35
C GLY A 72 16.73 -9.29 10.03
N GLU A 73 15.99 -9.96 9.14
CA GLU A 73 15.50 -9.36 7.89
C GLU A 73 14.63 -8.13 8.15
N MET A 74 13.65 -8.24 9.05
CA MET A 74 12.75 -7.13 9.40
C MET A 74 13.50 -5.94 10.02
N ARG A 75 14.53 -6.19 10.84
CA ARG A 75 15.40 -5.14 11.38
C ARG A 75 16.19 -4.42 10.29
N ALA A 76 16.73 -5.16 9.32
CA ALA A 76 17.44 -4.56 8.19
C ALA A 76 16.51 -3.71 7.32
N GLU A 77 15.27 -4.17 7.11
CA GLU A 77 14.22 -3.40 6.42
C GLU A 77 13.93 -2.09 7.17
N LEU A 78 13.76 -2.14 8.49
CA LEU A 78 13.53 -0.98 9.34
C LEU A 78 14.68 0.03 9.29
N MET A 79 15.94 -0.43 9.30
CA MET A 79 17.09 0.48 9.17
C MET A 79 17.08 1.24 7.84
N ARG A 80 16.69 0.57 6.74
CA ARG A 80 16.54 1.23 5.43
C ARG A 80 15.42 2.26 5.44
N ILE A 81 14.30 1.94 6.08
CA ILE A 81 13.18 2.85 6.26
C ILE A 81 13.62 4.09 7.06
N ASN A 82 14.35 3.90 8.15
CA ASN A 82 14.88 5.00 8.97
C ASN A 82 15.78 5.93 8.13
N ALA A 83 16.75 5.36 7.40
CA ALA A 83 17.66 6.13 6.57
C ALA A 83 16.95 6.90 5.43
N LEU A 84 15.87 6.32 4.88
CA LEU A 84 15.05 7.02 3.88
C LEU A 84 14.27 8.19 4.51
N GLY A 85 13.69 7.97 5.70
CA GLY A 85 12.98 9.01 6.46
C GLY A 85 13.85 10.22 6.75
N GLU A 86 15.06 10.01 7.30
CA GLU A 86 16.03 11.09 7.57
C GLU A 86 16.40 11.87 6.31
N ARG A 87 16.65 11.14 5.21
CA ARG A 87 17.00 11.77 3.94
C ARG A 87 15.85 12.64 3.41
N LEU A 88 14.61 12.22 3.59
CA LEU A 88 13.43 13.00 3.20
C LEU A 88 13.31 14.27 4.06
N VAL A 89 13.50 14.17 5.37
CA VAL A 89 13.52 15.33 6.30
C VAL A 89 14.58 16.34 5.87
N GLN A 90 15.80 15.86 5.59
CA GLN A 90 16.92 16.72 5.17
C GLN A 90 16.66 17.45 3.85
N ILE A 91 16.09 16.76 2.85
CA ILE A 91 15.83 17.34 1.52
C ILE A 91 14.65 18.32 1.55
N SER A 92 13.67 18.09 2.44
CA SER A 92 12.47 18.93 2.58
C SER A 92 12.62 20.10 3.56
N GLY A 93 13.76 20.18 4.27
CA GLY A 93 14.01 21.22 5.27
C GLY A 93 13.07 21.15 6.47
N LEU A 94 12.56 19.96 6.77
CA LEU A 94 11.67 19.71 7.90
C LEU A 94 12.46 19.57 9.21
N ASP A 95 11.80 19.83 10.34
CA ASP A 95 12.41 19.80 11.66
C ASP A 95 12.86 18.36 12.03
N PRO A 96 14.16 18.11 12.21
CA PRO A 96 14.68 16.80 12.60
C PRO A 96 14.15 16.32 13.95
N ASP A 97 13.83 17.24 14.87
CA ASP A 97 13.34 16.89 16.20
C ASP A 97 11.87 16.42 16.16
N GLU A 98 11.08 16.90 15.20
CA GLU A 98 9.70 16.44 14.96
C GLU A 98 9.68 15.06 14.27
N PHE A 99 10.67 14.77 13.42
CA PHE A 99 10.76 13.56 12.59
C PHE A 99 12.01 12.73 12.86
N ASP A 100 12.20 12.33 14.11
CA ASP A 100 13.30 11.47 14.54
C ASP A 100 13.06 9.99 14.16
N PHE A 101 13.91 9.44 13.30
CA PHE A 101 13.91 8.02 12.90
C PHE A 101 15.00 7.19 13.59
N VAL A 102 15.92 7.81 14.32
CA VAL A 102 17.02 7.11 15.03
C VAL A 102 16.49 6.52 16.33
N ASN A 103 15.80 7.34 17.12
CA ASN A 103 15.40 6.94 18.45
C ASN A 103 14.08 6.16 18.42
N ALA A 104 13.99 5.18 19.33
CA ALA A 104 12.74 4.51 19.60
C ALA A 104 11.75 5.53 20.21
N PRO A 105 10.43 5.37 19.97
CA PRO A 105 9.43 6.23 20.59
C PRO A 105 9.59 6.23 22.12
N PRO A 106 9.41 7.36 22.81
CA PRO A 106 9.41 7.39 24.27
C PRO A 106 8.36 6.39 24.80
N ARG A 107 8.80 5.45 25.64
CA ARG A 107 7.94 4.46 26.32
C ARG A 107 8.04 4.67 27.83
N GLY A 108 6.91 4.66 28.52
CA GLY A 108 6.83 4.66 29.97
C GLY A 108 6.34 3.32 30.51
N GLY A 109 6.81 2.93 31.69
CA GLY A 109 6.39 1.72 32.42
C GLY A 109 7.39 1.34 33.51
N PRO A 110 7.00 0.56 34.53
CA PRO A 110 7.94 0.06 35.53
C PRO A 110 8.97 -0.85 34.86
N GLU A 111 10.25 -0.48 34.96
CA GLU A 111 11.34 -1.25 34.39
C GLU A 111 11.47 -2.61 35.09
N THR A 112 11.40 -3.69 34.31
CA THR A 112 11.90 -5.00 34.76
C THR A 112 12.91 -5.46 33.73
N ALA A 113 14.18 -5.19 34.02
CA ALA A 113 15.30 -5.72 33.25
C ALA A 113 15.91 -6.88 34.03
N MET A 114 15.92 -8.07 33.44
CA MET A 114 17.00 -9.03 33.65
C MET A 114 17.24 -9.79 32.35
N ALA A 115 18.48 -9.72 31.88
CA ALA A 115 18.99 -10.51 30.77
C ALA A 115 19.27 -11.94 31.20
N ARG A 116 18.87 -12.93 30.38
CA ARG A 116 19.60 -14.19 30.11
C ARG A 116 18.80 -15.12 29.18
N ASP A 117 19.56 -15.71 28.25
CA ASP A 117 19.24 -16.77 27.28
C ASP A 117 17.92 -16.65 26.52
N TYR A 118 18.02 -16.45 25.20
CA TYR A 118 16.90 -16.34 24.26
C TYR A 118 15.89 -17.48 24.45
N THR A 119 14.84 -17.18 25.23
CA THR A 119 13.65 -18.01 25.36
C THR A 119 12.59 -17.54 24.38
N ILE A 120 11.62 -18.40 24.05
CA ILE A 120 10.47 -18.08 23.20
C ILE A 120 9.74 -16.80 23.66
N LYS A 121 9.81 -16.49 24.97
CA LYS A 121 9.25 -15.27 25.57
C LYS A 121 10.01 -13.99 25.15
N GLU A 122 11.35 -14.02 25.13
CA GLU A 122 12.16 -12.86 24.71
C GLU A 122 11.94 -12.54 23.23
N LEU A 123 11.81 -13.57 22.39
CA LEU A 123 11.48 -13.41 20.98
C LEU A 123 10.11 -12.77 20.75
N ALA A 124 9.13 -13.13 21.58
CA ALA A 124 7.80 -12.53 21.56
C ALA A 124 7.82 -11.04 21.99
N ASP A 125 8.63 -10.68 23.00
CA ASP A 125 8.81 -9.30 23.44
C ASP A 125 9.54 -8.45 22.39
N GLU A 126 10.52 -9.04 21.71
CA GLU A 126 11.29 -8.40 20.64
C GLU A 126 10.42 -8.14 19.40
N LEU A 127 9.57 -9.11 19.01
CA LEU A 127 8.56 -8.94 17.97
C LEU A 127 7.54 -7.87 18.36
N SER A 128 7.05 -7.86 19.60
CA SER A 128 6.11 -6.85 20.09
C SER A 128 6.70 -5.45 20.03
N THR A 129 7.99 -5.31 20.35
CA THR A 129 8.73 -4.06 20.22
C THR A 129 8.88 -3.64 18.76
N LEU A 130 9.21 -4.59 17.87
CA LEU A 130 9.34 -4.33 16.45
C LEU A 130 8.02 -3.88 15.82
N VAL A 131 6.90 -4.52 16.15
CA VAL A 131 5.56 -4.15 15.64
C VAL A 131 5.23 -2.70 15.98
N VAL A 132 5.43 -2.29 17.24
CA VAL A 132 5.18 -0.91 17.65
C VAL A 132 6.11 0.07 16.94
N LEU A 133 7.37 -0.31 16.72
CA LEU A 133 8.33 0.53 16.01
C LEU A 133 7.95 0.70 14.53
N VAL A 134 7.57 -0.38 13.83
CA VAL A 134 7.06 -0.33 12.45
C VAL A 134 5.87 0.61 12.37
N GLN A 135 4.90 0.45 13.27
CA GLN A 135 3.72 1.32 13.31
C GLN A 135 4.07 2.79 13.57
N ASP A 136 5.07 3.09 14.39
CA ASP A 136 5.58 4.45 14.56
C ASP A 136 6.17 5.00 13.27
N ARG A 137 6.99 4.20 12.57
CA ARG A 137 7.61 4.61 11.31
C ARG A 137 6.59 4.86 10.22
N GLU A 138 5.58 3.99 10.07
CA GLU A 138 4.48 4.19 9.13
C GLU A 138 3.76 5.51 9.39
N ARG A 139 3.39 5.79 10.66
CA ARG A 139 2.73 7.05 11.03
C ARG A 139 3.59 8.28 10.73
N LYS A 140 4.90 8.23 10.99
CA LYS A 140 5.83 9.33 10.69
C LYS A 140 5.96 9.57 9.19
N LEU A 141 6.09 8.50 8.39
CA LEU A 141 6.17 8.60 6.93
C LEU A 141 4.88 9.16 6.31
N ASP A 142 3.72 8.79 6.84
CA ASP A 142 2.45 9.36 6.41
C ASP A 142 2.38 10.87 6.69
N ARG A 143 2.78 11.31 7.89
CA ARG A 143 2.85 12.74 8.23
C ARG A 143 3.85 13.51 7.36
N LEU A 144 5.03 12.94 7.12
CA LEU A 144 6.00 13.54 6.21
C LEU A 144 5.42 13.72 4.81
N THR A 145 4.67 12.73 4.34
CA THR A 145 4.02 12.80 3.03
C THR A 145 3.01 13.95 2.99
N ASP A 146 2.18 14.10 4.03
CA ASP A 146 1.22 15.20 4.13
C ASP A 146 1.93 16.56 4.15
N GLN A 147 3.04 16.68 4.90
CA GLN A 147 3.79 17.92 5.00
C GLN A 147 4.51 18.30 3.70
N ILE A 148 5.07 17.33 2.99
CA ILE A 148 5.66 17.52 1.64
C ILE A 148 4.59 18.02 0.65
N LEU A 149 3.37 17.47 0.73
CA LEU A 149 2.24 17.94 -0.08
C LEU A 149 1.80 19.35 0.33
N ASP A 150 1.94 19.70 1.62
CA ASP A 150 1.52 20.98 2.18
C ASP A 150 2.47 22.16 1.85
N GLN A 151 3.77 21.93 1.76
CA GLN A 151 4.79 22.96 1.50
C GLN A 151 4.70 23.61 0.10
N ARG A 152 3.92 23.05 -0.84
CA ARG A 152 3.70 23.67 -2.15
C ARG A 152 2.65 24.80 -2.05
N PRO A 153 2.86 25.93 -2.76
CA PRO A 153 1.91 27.05 -2.75
C PRO A 153 0.52 26.55 -3.10
N ARG A 154 -0.49 26.98 -2.32
CA ARG A 154 -1.93 26.65 -2.51
C ARG A 154 -2.35 27.03 -3.93
N SER A 155 -2.17 26.11 -4.84
CA SER A 155 -2.63 26.21 -6.21
C SER A 155 -4.03 25.60 -6.23
N ALA A 156 -4.95 26.19 -6.99
CA ALA A 156 -6.32 25.65 -7.16
C ALA A 156 -6.34 24.18 -7.67
N SER A 157 -5.21 23.67 -8.16
CA SER A 157 -4.96 22.30 -8.64
C SER A 157 -4.84 21.22 -7.56
N ALA A 158 -4.92 21.58 -6.27
CA ALA A 158 -4.90 20.61 -5.17
C ALA A 158 -6.26 19.88 -4.98
N GLN A 159 -7.36 20.47 -5.45
CA GLN A 159 -8.67 19.83 -5.39
C GLN A 159 -8.88 18.91 -6.60
N ILE A 160 -9.33 17.68 -6.32
CA ILE A 160 -9.74 16.73 -7.36
C ILE A 160 -10.79 17.40 -8.24
N SER A 161 -10.43 17.62 -9.51
CA SER A 161 -11.31 18.24 -10.49
C SER A 161 -10.93 17.81 -11.91
N GLY A 162 -11.92 17.76 -12.79
CA GLY A 162 -11.71 17.26 -14.15
C GLY A 162 -11.91 15.76 -14.29
N TRP A 163 -11.71 15.28 -15.51
CA TRP A 163 -11.88 13.88 -15.88
C TRP A 163 -10.50 13.23 -16.06
N PRO A 164 -10.35 11.93 -15.74
CA PRO A 164 -9.09 11.22 -15.91
C PRO A 164 -8.73 10.99 -17.40
N VAL A 165 -9.65 11.27 -18.32
CA VAL A 165 -9.47 11.20 -19.77
C VAL A 165 -9.93 12.51 -20.43
N ARG A 166 -9.27 12.92 -21.52
CA ARG A 166 -9.64 14.14 -22.28
C ARG A 166 -10.92 13.96 -23.11
N SER A 167 -11.16 12.74 -23.59
CA SER A 167 -12.26 12.40 -24.47
C SER A 167 -12.80 11.02 -24.11
N GLY A 168 -14.12 10.90 -24.06
CA GLY A 168 -14.78 9.70 -23.61
C GLY A 168 -16.13 9.99 -22.97
N TYR A 169 -16.76 8.93 -22.46
CA TYR A 169 -18.01 9.02 -21.71
C TYR A 169 -18.02 7.97 -20.59
N ILE A 170 -18.84 8.19 -19.59
CA ILE A 170 -19.03 7.24 -18.49
C ILE A 170 -19.80 6.04 -19.02
N THR A 171 -19.20 4.85 -18.97
CA THR A 171 -19.87 3.58 -19.30
C THR A 171 -20.48 2.92 -18.08
N SER A 172 -19.93 3.19 -16.89
CA SER A 172 -20.49 2.67 -15.66
C SER A 172 -20.25 3.58 -14.47
N GLY A 173 -21.29 3.77 -13.66
CA GLY A 173 -21.23 4.57 -12.44
C GLY A 173 -20.86 3.75 -11.20
N TYR A 174 -20.58 4.47 -10.11
CA TYR A 174 -20.34 3.92 -8.78
C TYR A 174 -21.61 3.32 -8.17
N GLY A 175 -21.49 2.19 -7.46
CA GLY A 175 -22.60 1.56 -6.72
C GLY A 175 -22.93 0.13 -7.14
N PHE A 176 -24.04 -0.41 -6.63
CA PHE A 176 -24.48 -1.77 -6.96
C PHE A 176 -24.97 -1.87 -8.40
N ARG A 177 -24.38 -2.79 -9.17
CA ARG A 177 -24.81 -3.13 -10.53
C ARG A 177 -24.72 -4.63 -10.78
N VAL A 178 -25.32 -5.11 -11.87
CA VAL A 178 -25.08 -6.48 -12.35
C VAL A 178 -23.70 -6.52 -13.00
N HIS A 179 -22.82 -7.39 -12.53
CA HIS A 179 -21.45 -7.51 -13.05
C HIS A 179 -21.48 -8.03 -14.49
N PRO A 180 -20.87 -7.33 -15.46
CA PRO A 180 -21.03 -7.62 -16.88
C PRO A 180 -20.50 -9.00 -17.31
N VAL A 181 -19.52 -9.55 -16.56
CA VAL A 181 -18.92 -10.86 -16.88
C VAL A 181 -19.50 -12.00 -16.03
N ARG A 182 -20.00 -11.69 -14.82
CA ARG A 182 -20.39 -12.72 -13.84
C ARG A 182 -21.90 -12.83 -13.68
N ASN A 183 -22.65 -11.89 -14.25
CA ASN A 183 -24.10 -11.75 -14.17
C ASN A 183 -24.67 -11.81 -12.73
N LYS A 184 -23.85 -11.40 -11.74
CA LYS A 184 -24.23 -11.31 -10.32
C LYS A 184 -24.22 -9.85 -9.89
N ARG A 185 -25.08 -9.49 -8.94
CA ARG A 185 -25.07 -8.16 -8.33
C ARG A 185 -23.73 -7.95 -7.62
N GLN A 186 -22.93 -7.01 -8.09
CA GLN A 186 -21.62 -6.67 -7.54
C GLN A 186 -21.53 -5.16 -7.35
N PHE A 187 -20.86 -4.75 -6.28
CA PHE A 187 -20.58 -3.36 -6.02
C PHE A 187 -19.44 -2.87 -6.93
N HIS A 188 -19.66 -1.76 -7.61
CA HIS A 188 -18.67 -1.08 -8.42
C HIS A 188 -18.07 0.09 -7.63
N SER A 189 -16.80 -0.04 -7.25
CA SER A 189 -16.06 0.90 -6.38
C SER A 189 -15.61 2.18 -7.08
N GLY A 190 -15.92 2.36 -8.35
CA GLY A 190 -15.46 3.49 -9.14
C GLY A 190 -16.41 3.89 -10.26
N VAL A 191 -15.88 4.69 -11.18
CA VAL A 191 -16.54 5.12 -12.41
C VAL A 191 -15.69 4.68 -13.59
N ASP A 192 -16.31 4.04 -14.58
CA ASP A 192 -15.64 3.59 -15.79
C ASP A 192 -15.78 4.63 -16.90
N PHE A 193 -14.65 5.07 -17.45
CA PHE A 193 -14.59 6.02 -18.57
C PHE A 193 -14.12 5.31 -19.84
N SER A 194 -15.01 5.14 -20.82
CA SER A 194 -14.63 4.63 -22.13
C SER A 194 -13.81 5.66 -22.88
N SER A 195 -12.69 5.20 -23.46
CA SER A 195 -11.79 6.03 -24.26
C SER A 195 -10.95 5.13 -25.17
N PRO A 196 -10.45 5.60 -26.32
CA PRO A 196 -9.64 4.78 -27.22
C PRO A 196 -8.42 4.18 -26.52
N ARG A 197 -8.06 2.93 -26.85
CA ARG A 197 -6.85 2.29 -26.34
C ARG A 197 -5.63 3.17 -26.63
N GLY A 198 -4.75 3.35 -25.64
CA GLY A 198 -3.56 4.17 -25.75
C GLY A 198 -3.78 5.67 -25.51
N ALA A 199 -5.04 6.13 -25.41
CA ALA A 199 -5.35 7.52 -25.07
C ALA A 199 -4.72 7.93 -23.73
N PRO A 200 -4.39 9.21 -23.53
CA PRO A 200 -3.71 9.68 -22.32
C PRO A 200 -4.64 9.67 -21.11
N VAL A 201 -4.24 8.92 -20.06
CA VAL A 201 -4.83 9.01 -18.71
C VAL A 201 -4.08 10.10 -17.94
N GLN A 202 -4.82 10.98 -17.28
CA GLN A 202 -4.30 12.18 -16.63
C GLN A 202 -4.64 12.24 -15.14
N ALA A 203 -3.72 12.78 -14.35
CA ALA A 203 -3.96 13.06 -12.94
C ALA A 203 -5.06 14.13 -12.79
N VAL A 204 -6.07 13.88 -11.95
CA VAL A 204 -7.18 14.82 -11.72
C VAL A 204 -6.89 15.87 -10.63
N ALA A 205 -5.74 15.77 -9.96
CA ALA A 205 -5.20 16.77 -9.04
C ALA A 205 -3.69 16.59 -8.91
N ASP A 206 -3.01 17.59 -8.34
CA ASP A 206 -1.62 17.48 -7.92
C ASP A 206 -1.48 16.41 -6.83
N GLY A 207 -0.36 15.66 -6.82
CA GLY A 207 -0.17 14.64 -5.79
C GLY A 207 1.14 13.87 -5.90
N LEU A 208 1.27 12.86 -5.03
CA LEU A 208 2.38 11.91 -4.98
C LEU A 208 1.91 10.54 -5.47
N VAL A 209 2.63 9.93 -6.39
CA VAL A 209 2.36 8.55 -6.81
C VAL A 209 2.76 7.60 -5.68
N VAL A 210 1.77 6.97 -5.06
CA VAL A 210 1.96 6.03 -3.94
C VAL A 210 1.92 4.57 -4.37
N PHE A 211 1.42 4.28 -5.58
CA PHE A 211 1.53 2.97 -6.20
C PHE A 211 1.59 3.09 -7.71
N SER A 212 2.46 2.31 -8.37
CA SER A 212 2.45 2.16 -9.83
C SER A 212 2.90 0.76 -10.21
N GLY A 213 1.93 -0.08 -10.58
CA GLY A 213 2.21 -1.48 -10.88
C GLY A 213 0.97 -2.25 -11.27
N ARG A 214 1.01 -3.58 -11.11
CA ARG A 214 -0.09 -4.48 -11.46
C ARG A 214 -0.73 -5.08 -10.22
N ARG A 215 -2.07 -5.06 -10.14
CA ARG A 215 -2.85 -5.69 -9.07
C ARG A 215 -3.92 -6.60 -9.65
N ASN A 216 -4.22 -7.71 -8.97
CA ASN A 216 -5.25 -8.63 -9.41
C ASN A 216 -6.62 -7.92 -9.52
N GLY A 217 -7.43 -8.29 -10.51
CA GLY A 217 -8.68 -7.60 -10.84
C GLY A 217 -8.48 -6.27 -11.60
N TYR A 218 -7.63 -5.38 -11.11
CA TYR A 218 -7.42 -4.03 -11.68
C TYR A 218 -6.47 -3.98 -12.88
N GLY A 219 -5.59 -4.98 -13.04
CA GLY A 219 -4.54 -4.92 -14.07
C GLY A 219 -3.48 -3.89 -13.71
N ASN A 220 -2.94 -3.19 -14.69
CA ASN A 220 -2.00 -2.09 -14.44
C ASN A 220 -2.77 -0.90 -13.88
N LEU A 221 -2.29 -0.34 -12.77
CA LEU A 221 -2.90 0.79 -12.11
C LEU A 221 -1.87 1.76 -11.53
N VAL A 222 -2.30 3.00 -11.33
CA VAL A 222 -1.58 4.04 -10.61
C VAL A 222 -2.48 4.54 -9.47
N ASP A 223 -1.95 4.63 -8.25
CA ASP A 223 -2.61 5.32 -7.13
C ASP A 223 -1.84 6.60 -6.82
N ILE A 224 -2.56 7.73 -6.72
CA ILE A 224 -1.98 9.06 -6.41
C ILE A 224 -2.61 9.58 -5.12
N ARG A 225 -1.79 9.92 -4.13
CA ARG A 225 -2.20 10.58 -2.89
C ARG A 225 -2.19 12.10 -3.07
N HIS A 226 -3.27 12.73 -2.61
CA HIS A 226 -3.49 14.16 -2.69
C HIS A 226 -3.44 14.81 -1.31
N ARG A 227 -3.31 16.14 -1.30
CA ARG A 227 -3.13 16.96 -0.08
C ARG A 227 -4.31 16.92 0.89
N ASP A 228 -5.51 16.58 0.43
CA ASP A 228 -6.72 16.46 1.25
C ASP A 228 -6.91 15.05 1.87
N GLY A 229 -5.87 14.22 1.81
CA GLY A 229 -5.88 12.83 2.30
C GLY A 229 -6.62 11.85 1.38
N LEU A 230 -7.11 12.31 0.22
CA LEU A 230 -7.73 11.44 -0.78
C LEU A 230 -6.67 10.73 -1.62
N VAL A 231 -7.01 9.53 -2.08
CA VAL A 231 -6.23 8.80 -3.08
C VAL A 231 -7.09 8.61 -4.32
N THR A 232 -6.55 8.90 -5.49
CA THR A 232 -7.20 8.57 -6.76
C THR A 232 -6.54 7.35 -7.39
N ARG A 233 -7.35 6.41 -7.88
CA ARG A 233 -6.90 5.19 -8.56
C ARG A 233 -7.27 5.24 -10.03
N TYR A 234 -6.33 4.87 -10.88
CA TYR A 234 -6.49 4.79 -12.34
C TYR A 234 -6.08 3.39 -12.81
N ALA A 235 -7.06 2.53 -13.11
CA ALA A 235 -6.84 1.12 -13.40
C ALA A 235 -7.17 0.73 -14.85
N HIS A 236 -6.88 -0.54 -15.17
CA HIS A 236 -6.96 -1.16 -16.49
C HIS A 236 -6.01 -0.54 -17.53
N ASN A 237 -4.98 0.18 -17.10
CA ASN A 237 -4.03 0.87 -17.98
C ASN A 237 -3.34 -0.13 -18.93
N SER A 238 -3.00 0.31 -20.14
CA SER A 238 -2.12 -0.45 -21.03
C SER A 238 -0.65 -0.31 -20.61
N ALA A 239 -0.27 0.90 -20.17
CA ALA A 239 1.04 1.20 -19.61
C ALA A 239 0.93 2.29 -18.54
N ASN A 240 1.72 2.16 -17.48
CA ASN A 240 1.95 3.23 -16.50
C ASN A 240 3.18 4.03 -16.93
N LEU A 241 3.11 5.36 -16.84
CA LEU A 241 4.17 6.28 -17.30
C LEU A 241 4.88 7.00 -16.15
N VAL A 242 4.44 6.75 -14.92
CA VAL A 242 5.00 7.27 -13.67
C VAL A 242 5.36 6.13 -12.73
N ARG A 243 6.26 6.39 -11.79
CA ARG A 243 6.74 5.43 -10.78
C ARG A 243 6.35 5.89 -9.38
N GLU A 244 6.37 4.97 -8.43
CA GLU A 244 6.20 5.28 -7.02
C GLU A 244 7.24 6.31 -6.57
N GLY A 245 6.79 7.32 -5.81
CA GLY A 245 7.60 8.47 -5.41
C GLY A 245 7.56 9.66 -6.37
N ASP A 246 7.03 9.52 -7.59
CA ASP A 246 6.93 10.64 -8.53
C ASP A 246 5.88 11.66 -8.06
N LEU A 247 6.25 12.94 -8.10
CA LEU A 247 5.29 14.04 -7.94
C LEU A 247 4.64 14.36 -9.28
N VAL A 248 3.31 14.45 -9.28
CA VAL A 248 2.52 14.71 -10.48
C VAL A 248 1.69 15.98 -10.33
N ARG A 249 1.45 16.64 -11.47
CA ARG A 249 0.57 17.80 -11.57
C ARG A 249 -0.79 17.41 -12.16
N GLN A 250 -1.83 18.15 -11.80
CA GLN A 250 -3.13 18.04 -12.46
C GLN A 250 -2.99 18.16 -13.98
N GLY A 251 -3.64 17.25 -14.72
CA GLY A 251 -3.56 17.18 -16.18
C GLY A 251 -2.28 16.56 -16.73
N GLN A 252 -1.32 16.18 -15.88
CA GLN A 252 -0.13 15.43 -16.30
C GLN A 252 -0.55 14.04 -16.78
N LYS A 253 0.01 13.60 -17.92
CA LYS A 253 -0.18 12.23 -18.42
C LYS A 253 0.55 11.26 -17.51
N ILE A 254 -0.18 10.35 -16.88
CA ILE A 254 0.34 9.38 -15.91
C ILE A 254 0.30 7.94 -16.42
N ALA A 255 -0.59 7.65 -17.37
CA ALA A 255 -0.76 6.32 -17.94
C ALA A 255 -1.38 6.41 -19.35
N ALA A 256 -1.55 5.24 -19.98
CA ALA A 256 -2.26 5.07 -21.22
C ALA A 256 -3.47 4.15 -21.04
N VAL A 257 -4.60 4.49 -21.64
CA VAL A 257 -5.85 3.70 -21.58
C VAL A 257 -5.60 2.29 -22.08
N GLY A 258 -6.17 1.30 -21.41
CA GLY A 258 -5.99 -0.11 -21.76
C GLY A 258 -7.22 -0.94 -21.45
N SER A 259 -7.00 -2.24 -21.34
CA SER A 259 -8.03 -3.24 -21.01
C SER A 259 -7.37 -4.40 -20.24
N THR A 260 -6.42 -4.08 -19.36
CA THR A 260 -5.69 -5.09 -18.56
C THR A 260 -6.50 -5.49 -17.33
N GLY A 261 -6.25 -6.66 -16.74
CA GLY A 261 -7.03 -7.13 -15.59
C GLY A 261 -8.42 -7.64 -16.02
N THR A 262 -9.43 -7.38 -15.21
CA THR A 262 -10.83 -7.76 -15.50
C THR A 262 -11.54 -6.59 -16.19
N ALA A 263 -11.36 -6.48 -17.50
CA ALA A 263 -11.93 -5.42 -18.34
C ALA A 263 -12.60 -6.01 -19.58
N THR A 264 -13.78 -5.52 -19.95
CA THR A 264 -14.53 -5.98 -21.15
C THR A 264 -14.18 -5.22 -22.42
N GLY A 265 -13.35 -4.18 -22.33
CA GLY A 265 -12.90 -3.36 -23.46
C GLY A 265 -12.05 -2.18 -22.99
N PRO A 266 -11.55 -1.33 -23.91
CA PRO A 266 -10.74 -0.17 -23.56
C PRO A 266 -11.48 0.86 -22.71
N HIS A 267 -11.03 1.06 -21.47
CA HIS A 267 -11.55 2.09 -20.55
C HIS A 267 -10.54 2.40 -19.43
N VAL A 268 -10.82 3.46 -18.67
CA VAL A 268 -10.19 3.73 -17.37
C VAL A 268 -11.20 3.46 -16.28
N HIS A 269 -10.86 2.59 -15.35
CA HIS A 269 -11.60 2.48 -14.10
C HIS A 269 -11.00 3.46 -13.09
N PHE A 270 -11.83 4.39 -12.61
CA PHE A 270 -11.42 5.49 -11.75
C PHE A 270 -12.10 5.42 -10.37
N GLU A 271 -11.32 5.37 -9.31
CA GLU A 271 -11.82 5.40 -7.93
C GLU A 271 -11.29 6.64 -7.19
N VAL A 272 -12.08 7.11 -6.22
CA VAL A 272 -11.62 8.04 -5.19
C VAL A 272 -11.70 7.28 -3.88
N LEU A 273 -10.60 7.25 -3.13
CA LEU A 273 -10.49 6.57 -1.85
C LEU A 273 -10.30 7.60 -0.74
N ARG A 274 -11.04 7.43 0.36
CA ARG A 274 -10.89 8.17 1.60
C ARG A 274 -10.62 7.15 2.71
N ASN A 275 -9.49 7.28 3.40
CA ASN A 275 -9.08 6.35 4.46
C ASN A 275 -9.10 4.87 3.99
N GLY A 276 -8.63 4.61 2.76
CA GLY A 276 -8.61 3.28 2.15
C GLY A 276 -9.95 2.76 1.64
N GLN A 277 -11.06 3.46 1.87
CA GLN A 277 -12.38 3.05 1.38
C GLN A 277 -12.78 3.82 0.13
N ALA A 278 -13.29 3.12 -0.88
CA ALA A 278 -13.83 3.75 -2.07
C ALA A 278 -15.07 4.58 -1.74
N VAL A 279 -15.10 5.82 -2.22
CA VAL A 279 -16.24 6.74 -2.12
C VAL A 279 -16.72 7.10 -3.52
N ASN A 280 -17.97 7.58 -3.64
CA ASN A 280 -18.53 7.96 -4.92
C ASN A 280 -17.67 9.05 -5.60
N PRO A 281 -17.07 8.80 -6.78
CA PRO A 281 -16.24 9.78 -7.49
C PRO A 281 -17.02 10.94 -8.11
N MET A 282 -18.33 10.76 -8.38
CA MET A 282 -19.14 11.72 -9.14
C MET A 282 -19.14 13.17 -8.61
N PRO A 283 -19.14 13.44 -7.29
CA PRO A 283 -19.06 14.81 -6.77
C PRO A 283 -17.77 15.54 -7.17
N TYR A 284 -16.66 14.82 -7.34
CA TYR A 284 -15.34 15.38 -7.66
C TYR A 284 -15.14 15.60 -9.17
N LEU A 285 -15.94 14.94 -10.01
CA LEU A 285 -15.82 14.95 -11.48
C LEU A 285 -16.62 16.09 -12.16
N ARG A 286 -17.23 17.00 -11.38
CA ARG A 286 -18.22 17.98 -11.87
C ARG A 286 -17.64 19.18 -12.64
N ALA A 287 -16.34 19.46 -12.53
CA ALA A 287 -15.71 20.48 -13.35
C ALA A 287 -15.24 19.87 -14.68
N ARG A 288 -15.97 20.07 -15.79
CA ARG A 288 -15.34 19.93 -17.11
C ARG A 288 -14.29 21.04 -17.21
N PRO A 289 -13.05 20.77 -17.62
CA PRO A 289 -12.09 21.84 -17.88
C PRO A 289 -12.73 22.78 -18.91
N THR A 290 -13.02 24.01 -18.51
CA THR A 290 -13.39 25.06 -19.44
C THR A 290 -12.24 25.15 -20.43
N GLN A 291 -12.49 24.84 -21.71
CA GLN A 291 -11.56 25.24 -22.75
C GLN A 291 -11.40 26.75 -22.58
N ARG A 292 -10.23 27.20 -22.11
CA ARG A 292 -9.84 28.59 -22.32
C ARG A 292 -9.75 28.73 -23.83
N LEU A 293 -10.84 29.19 -24.44
CA LEU A 293 -10.79 29.76 -25.78
C LEU A 293 -9.75 30.87 -25.68
N ALA A 294 -8.64 30.69 -26.40
CA ALA A 294 -7.79 31.80 -26.74
C ALA A 294 -8.61 32.71 -27.65
N SER A 295 -9.43 33.59 -27.07
CA SER A 295 -9.97 34.73 -27.82
C SER A 295 -8.85 35.73 -27.91
N ALA A 296 -8.21 35.70 -29.08
CA ALA A 296 -7.20 36.60 -29.53
C ALA A 296 -7.55 38.06 -29.25
N ASP A 297 -6.51 38.83 -28.94
CA ASP A 297 -6.46 40.26 -29.20
C ASP A 297 -7.01 40.55 -30.60
N LEU A 298 -8.23 41.11 -30.65
CA LEU A 298 -8.64 42.00 -31.73
C LEU A 298 -8.89 43.36 -31.09
N LYS A 299 -7.79 44.07 -30.81
CA LYS A 299 -7.76 45.52 -30.80
C LYS A 299 -7.04 45.97 -32.07
N ARG A 300 -7.82 46.36 -33.08
CA ARG A 300 -7.67 47.59 -33.88
C ARG A 300 -8.79 47.66 -34.89
#